data_AF-A0A956H961-F1
#
_entry.id   AF-A0A956H961-F1
#
_cell.length_a   1.000
_cell.length_b   1.000
_cell.length_c   1.000
_cell.angle_alpha   90.00
_cell.angle_beta   90.00
_cell.angle_gamma   90.00
#
_symmetry.space_group_name_H-M   'P 1'
#
loop_
_entity.id
_entity.type
_entity.pdbx_description
1 polymer ?
#
loop_
_entity_poly.entity_id
_entity_poly.type
_entity_poly.pdbx_seq_one_letter_code
_entity_poly.pdbx_strand_id
1 'polypeptide(L)'
;MCGLEISYEGERILAIKGDKNDEFSRGHICPKAVALQDIYHDPDRLKRPVRRTDDGWEEIGWEEAFDEVVANLQRVQAAHGNNAVGVYAGNP
;
A
#
# COMPACT_ATOMS: atom_id res chain seq x y z
N MET A 1 -12.55 12.33 0.13
CA MET A 1 -11.14 12.34 -0.32
C MET A 1 -10.95 13.60 -1.16
N CYS A 2 -9.83 14.30 -1.07
CA CYS A 2 -9.61 15.52 -1.86
C CYS A 2 -9.01 15.15 -3.21
N GLY A 3 -9.43 15.81 -4.30
CA GLY A 3 -8.75 15.70 -5.60
C GLY A 3 -7.38 16.36 -5.58
N LEU A 4 -6.40 15.73 -6.22
CA LEU A 4 -5.02 16.19 -6.28
C LEU A 4 -4.56 16.34 -7.73
N GLU A 5 -3.83 17.41 -8.01
CA GLU A 5 -3.05 17.59 -9.23
C GLU A 5 -1.57 17.40 -8.91
N ILE A 6 -0.93 16.43 -9.57
CA ILE A 6 0.48 16.08 -9.35
C ILE A 6 1.26 16.36 -10.63
N SER A 7 2.23 17.26 -10.56
CA SER A 7 3.20 17.50 -11.63
C SER A 7 4.46 16.67 -11.39
N TYR A 8 4.97 15.98 -12.40
CA TYR A 8 6.11 15.07 -12.28
C TYR A 8 6.98 15.05 -13.56
N GLU A 9 8.22 14.62 -13.41
CA GLU A 9 9.17 14.37 -14.49
C GLU A 9 9.85 13.01 -14.25
N GLY A 10 9.55 12.02 -15.09
CA GLY A 10 9.97 10.64 -14.85
C GLY A 10 9.41 10.13 -13.52
N GLU A 11 10.29 9.74 -12.59
CA GLU A 11 9.91 9.31 -11.23
C GLU A 11 9.93 10.44 -10.19
N ARG A 12 10.31 11.67 -10.58
CA ARG A 12 10.45 12.81 -9.67
C ARG A 12 9.15 13.60 -9.58
N ILE A 13 8.61 13.73 -8.37
CA ILE A 13 7.49 14.62 -8.09
C ILE A 13 7.99 16.07 -8.04
N LEU A 14 7.36 16.97 -8.81
CA LEU A 14 7.69 18.40 -8.86
C LEU A 14 6.80 19.22 -7.94
N ALA A 15 5.50 18.90 -7.88
CA ALA A 15 4.54 19.56 -7.03
C ALA A 15 3.30 18.68 -6.82
N ILE A 16 2.72 18.79 -5.61
CA ILE A 16 1.39 18.26 -5.29
C ILE A 16 0.50 19.44 -4.89
N LYS A 17 -0.62 19.60 -5.59
CA LYS A 17 -1.60 20.68 -5.35
C LYS A 17 -3.00 20.09 -5.28
N GLY A 18 -3.93 20.86 -4.73
CA GLY A 18 -5.35 20.51 -4.84
C GLY A 18 -5.82 20.71 -6.28
N ASP A 19 -6.56 19.75 -6.81
CA ASP A 19 -7.21 19.90 -8.09
C ASP A 19 -8.33 20.95 -7.98
N LYS A 20 -8.23 22.02 -8.77
CA LYS A 20 -9.21 23.12 -8.78
C LYS A 20 -10.56 22.70 -9.37
N ASN A 21 -10.58 21.65 -10.18
CA ASN A 21 -11.78 21.12 -10.83
C ASN A 21 -12.50 20.08 -9.97
N ASP A 22 -11.87 19.58 -8.90
CA ASP A 22 -12.48 18.63 -7.98
C ASP A 22 -13.74 19.22 -7.33
N GLU A 23 -14.88 18.56 -7.49
CA GLU A 23 -16.19 19.07 -7.09
C GLU A 23 -16.30 19.28 -5.58
N PHE A 24 -15.58 18.46 -4.81
CA PHE A 24 -15.63 18.46 -3.35
C PHE A 24 -14.69 19.51 -2.76
N SER A 25 -13.41 19.39 -3.03
CA SER A 25 -12.34 20.17 -2.40
C SER A 25 -12.05 21.49 -3.11
N ARG A 26 -12.36 21.61 -4.41
CA ARG A 26 -12.16 22.84 -5.21
C ARG A 26 -10.77 23.44 -5.01
N GLY A 27 -9.75 22.59 -5.03
CA GLY A 27 -8.35 22.97 -4.83
C GLY A 27 -7.89 23.09 -3.37
N HIS A 28 -8.75 22.90 -2.37
CA HIS A 28 -8.38 23.00 -0.96
C HIS A 28 -7.89 21.64 -0.44
N ILE A 29 -6.63 21.58 -0.03
CA ILE A 29 -6.02 20.37 0.52
C ILE A 29 -5.37 20.65 1.87
N CYS A 30 -5.36 19.64 2.74
CA CYS A 30 -4.65 19.71 4.01
C CYS A 30 -3.15 19.41 3.83
N PRO A 31 -2.29 19.74 4.82
CA PRO A 31 -0.86 19.48 4.73
C PRO A 31 -0.50 17.99 4.48
N LYS A 32 -1.36 17.05 4.89
CA LYS A 32 -1.14 15.62 4.63
C LYS A 32 -1.05 15.28 3.14
N ALA A 33 -1.79 16.00 2.29
CA ALA A 33 -1.74 15.77 0.85
C ALA A 33 -0.37 16.17 0.26
N VAL A 34 0.20 17.29 0.74
CA VAL A 34 1.51 17.76 0.28
C VAL A 34 2.63 16.82 0.71
N ALA A 35 2.48 16.17 1.87
CA ALA A 35 3.42 15.20 2.42
C ALA A 35 3.38 13.81 1.74
N LEU A 36 2.47 13.57 0.78
CA LEU A 36 2.41 12.29 0.07
C LEU A 36 3.70 11.95 -0.69
N GLN A 37 4.46 12.97 -1.11
CA GLN A 37 5.78 12.75 -1.73
C GLN A 37 6.76 12.09 -0.77
N ASP A 38 6.66 12.35 0.53
CA ASP A 38 7.56 11.82 1.55
C ASP A 38 7.35 10.32 1.68
N ILE A 39 6.08 9.87 1.67
CA ILE A 39 5.73 8.43 1.64
C ILE A 39 6.17 7.78 0.33
N TYR A 40 6.03 8.49 -0.79
CA TYR A 40 6.43 7.94 -2.08
C TYR A 40 7.94 7.73 -2.19
N HIS A 41 8.74 8.64 -1.62
CA HIS A 41 10.19 8.61 -1.65
C HIS A 41 10.85 8.02 -0.39
N ASP A 42 10.06 7.54 0.56
CA ASP A 42 10.54 6.91 1.79
C ASP A 42 11.52 5.77 1.47
N PRO A 43 12.79 5.85 1.92
CA PRO A 43 13.78 4.81 1.67
C PRO A 43 13.42 3.47 2.32
N ASP A 44 12.61 3.48 3.37
CA ASP A 44 12.21 2.31 4.14
C ASP A 44 10.91 1.66 3.60
N ARG A 45 10.29 2.26 2.57
CA ARG A 45 9.08 1.70 1.95
C ARG A 45 9.37 0.33 1.33
N LEU A 46 8.60 -0.68 1.70
CA LEU A 46 8.64 -1.98 1.04
C LEU A 46 8.28 -1.85 -0.45
N LYS A 47 9.16 -2.37 -1.30
CA LYS A 47 8.98 -2.40 -2.77
C LYS A 47 8.75 -3.81 -3.31
N ARG A 48 8.89 -4.82 -2.45
CA ARG A 48 8.74 -6.24 -2.77
C ARG A 48 8.09 -6.98 -1.60
N PRO A 49 7.46 -8.14 -1.85
CA PRO A 49 7.01 -9.03 -0.79
C PRO A 49 8.18 -9.48 0.09
N VAL A 50 7.90 -9.71 1.37
CA VAL A 50 8.87 -10.23 2.33
C VAL A 50 8.26 -11.41 3.10
N ARG A 51 9.09 -12.41 3.39
CA ARG A 51 8.75 -13.58 4.20
C ARG A 51 9.52 -13.56 5.51
N ARG A 52 8.86 -14.00 6.58
CA ARG A 52 9.50 -14.20 7.87
C ARG A 52 10.14 -15.59 7.93
N THR A 53 11.38 -15.64 8.38
CA THR A 53 12.17 -16.84 8.64
C THR A 53 12.60 -16.87 10.10
N ASP A 54 13.28 -17.96 10.52
CA ASP A 54 13.85 -18.06 11.87
C ASP A 54 14.94 -17.00 12.11
N ASP A 55 15.64 -16.58 11.05
CA ASP A 55 16.74 -15.63 11.11
C ASP A 55 16.32 -14.18 10.80
N GLY A 56 15.05 -13.93 10.45
CA GLY A 56 14.54 -12.57 10.21
C GLY A 56 13.53 -12.45 9.07
N TRP A 57 13.75 -11.46 8.20
CA TRP A 57 12.91 -11.21 7.02
C TRP A 57 13.74 -11.35 5.76
N GLU A 58 13.18 -11.97 4.74
CA GLU A 58 13.80 -12.11 3.43
C GLU A 58 12.87 -11.60 2.32
N GLU A 59 13.43 -10.99 1.27
CA GLU A 59 12.67 -10.62 0.07
C GLU A 59 12.35 -11.86 -0.76
N ILE A 60 11.12 -11.95 -1.26
CA ILE A 60 10.66 -13.04 -2.14
C ILE A 60 9.96 -12.50 -3.39
N GLY A 61 9.73 -13.37 -4.37
CA GLY A 61 8.96 -13.07 -5.57
C GLY A 61 7.45 -12.96 -5.30
N TRP A 62 6.73 -12.24 -6.17
CA TRP A 62 5.27 -12.13 -6.07
C TRP A 62 4.55 -13.47 -6.23
N GLU A 63 5.00 -14.30 -7.17
CA GLU A 63 4.43 -15.64 -7.40
C GLU A 63 4.57 -16.52 -6.15
N GLU A 64 5.79 -16.62 -5.61
CA GLU A 64 6.07 -17.34 -4.37
C GLU A 64 5.24 -16.83 -3.17
N ALA A 65 5.11 -15.50 -3.02
CA ALA A 65 4.33 -14.90 -1.95
C ALA A 65 2.84 -15.28 -2.03
N PHE A 66 2.25 -15.26 -3.23
CA PHE A 66 0.86 -15.64 -3.42
C PHE A 66 0.65 -17.14 -3.17
N ASP A 67 1.53 -17.99 -3.68
CA ASP A 67 1.46 -19.44 -3.48
C ASP A 67 1.50 -19.79 -1.99
N GLU A 68 2.40 -19.17 -1.22
CA GLU A 68 2.53 -19.40 0.22
C GLU A 68 1.28 -18.94 1.00
N VAL A 69 0.72 -17.77 0.66
CA VAL A 69 -0.51 -17.27 1.28
C VAL A 69 -1.69 -18.19 0.97
N VAL A 70 -1.87 -18.60 -0.28
CA VAL A 70 -2.96 -19.50 -0.69
C VAL A 70 -2.87 -20.83 0.02
N ALA A 71 -1.69 -21.45 0.05
CA ALA A 71 -1.47 -22.73 0.72
C ALA A 71 -1.83 -22.64 2.22
N ASN A 72 -1.44 -21.56 2.89
CA ASN A 72 -1.74 -21.37 4.31
C ASN A 72 -3.22 -21.10 4.60
N LEU A 73 -3.88 -20.27 3.78
CA LEU A 73 -5.32 -20.02 3.91
C LEU A 73 -6.12 -21.31 3.74
N GLN A 74 -5.80 -22.10 2.72
CA GLN A 74 -6.43 -23.41 2.49
C GLN A 74 -6.19 -24.38 3.65
N ARG A 75 -4.96 -24.44 4.17
CA ARG A 75 -4.63 -25.27 5.34
C ARG A 75 -5.45 -24.90 6.56
N VAL A 76 -5.57 -23.61 6.86
CA VAL A 76 -6.34 -23.11 8.02
C VAL A 76 -7.84 -23.42 7.85
N GLN A 77 -8.40 -23.16 6.67
CA GLN A 77 -9.81 -23.48 6.40
C GLN A 77 -10.10 -24.98 6.43
N ALA A 78 -9.19 -25.82 5.92
CA ALA A 78 -9.34 -27.28 5.99
C ALA A 78 -9.36 -27.79 7.44
N ALA A 79 -8.55 -27.19 8.32
CA ALA A 79 -8.44 -27.60 9.73
C ALA A 79 -9.57 -27.03 10.62
N HIS A 80 -10.05 -25.82 10.31
CA HIS A 80 -10.89 -25.04 11.23
C HIS A 80 -12.21 -24.52 10.61
N GLY A 81 -12.47 -24.84 9.35
CA GLY A 81 -13.66 -24.42 8.62
C GLY A 81 -13.54 -23.05 7.94
N ASN A 82 -14.51 -22.73 7.08
CA ASN A 82 -14.46 -21.54 6.21
C ASN A 82 -14.40 -20.21 6.98
N ASN A 83 -14.94 -20.16 8.20
CA ASN A 83 -14.97 -18.96 9.03
C ASN A 83 -13.70 -18.75 9.88
N ALA A 84 -12.66 -19.56 9.67
CA ALA A 84 -11.40 -19.46 10.41
C ALA A 84 -10.46 -18.34 9.93
N VAL A 85 -10.84 -17.61 8.89
CA VAL A 85 -10.05 -16.51 8.30
C VAL A 85 -10.76 -15.18 8.55
N GLY A 86 -10.03 -14.21 9.09
CA GLY A 86 -10.51 -12.84 9.28
C GLY A 86 -9.71 -11.85 8.45
N VAL A 87 -10.37 -10.77 8.02
CA VAL A 87 -9.73 -9.65 7.31
C VAL A 87 -9.83 -8.41 8.19
N TYR A 88 -8.69 -7.76 8.42
CA TYR A 88 -8.63 -6.43 9.00
C TYR A 88 -8.14 -5.46 7.94
N ALA A 89 -9.01 -4.54 7.53
CA ALA A 89 -8.71 -3.55 6.51
C ALA A 89 -8.93 -2.15 7.08
N GLY A 90 -7.98 -1.26 6.80
CA GLY A 90 -8.02 0.14 7.17
C GLY A 90 -7.22 0.95 6.17
N ASN A 91 -7.15 2.26 6.41
CA ASN A 91 -6.30 3.17 5.67
C ASN A 91 -5.70 4.15 6.69
N PRO A 92 -4.37 4.36 6.73
CA PRO A 92 -3.80 5.48 7.47
C PRO A 92 -4.32 6.84 6.93
#